data_AF-A0A8J7XPL8-F1
#
_entry.id   AF-A0A8J7XPL8-F1
#
_cell.length_a   1.000
_cell.length_b   1.000
_cell.length_c   1.000
_cell.angle_alpha   90.00
_cell.angle_beta   90.00
_cell.angle_gamma   90.00
#
_symmetry.space_group_name_H-M   'P 1'
#
loop_
_entity.id
_entity.type
_entity.pdbx_description
1 polymer ?
#
loop_
_entity_poly.entity_id
_entity_poly.type
_entity_poly.pdbx_seq_one_letter_code
_entity_poly.pdbx_strand_id
1 'polypeptide(L)'
;NDVLPAWSPDGTKIAFTSDRDGNGEIYIMDADGSNQINVTKDLLGDIDSAWSPDGKKIVFVRCIGNNDEIFVMNADGTNPVNLTNNPASDAKPAWSPDGKKIAFHSYRDGNGEIYVVNADGSNLVNVTNTSATERDPAWSPDGTMIVYISKREPGINVEIYVMNADGTCQRRLSSFYGPAGRPAWCCSSSPCPEEFLPPEYVPATTSPETSPAAREPLPSGYAFIILVVLVAAIIALIILLSKNM
;
A
#
# COMPACT_ATOMS: atom_id res chain seq x y z
N ASN A 1 6.45 -22.39 -7.24
CA ASN A 1 6.80 -21.00 -6.84
C ASN A 1 6.63 -20.86 -5.34
N ASP A 2 7.61 -20.24 -4.69
CA ASP A 2 7.55 -19.87 -3.28
C ASP A 2 7.49 -18.34 -3.19
N VAL A 3 6.45 -17.79 -2.56
CA VAL A 3 6.15 -16.35 -2.55
C VAL A 3 5.54 -15.90 -1.23
N LEU A 4 5.44 -14.57 -1.05
CA LEU A 4 4.74 -13.93 0.08
C LEU A 4 5.22 -14.37 1.47
N PRO A 5 6.53 -14.24 1.78
CA PRO A 5 7.04 -14.61 3.09
C PRO A 5 6.54 -13.65 4.19
N ALA A 6 6.24 -14.20 5.36
CA ALA A 6 5.88 -13.48 6.58
C ALA A 6 6.65 -14.05 7.78
N TRP A 7 7.40 -13.19 8.47
CA TRP A 7 8.15 -13.55 9.67
C TRP A 7 7.21 -13.73 10.87
N SER A 8 7.50 -14.71 11.73
CA SER A 8 6.89 -14.78 13.05
C SER A 8 7.39 -13.62 13.93
N PRO A 9 6.60 -13.17 14.92
CA PRO A 9 6.95 -12.00 15.73
C PRO A 9 8.25 -12.14 16.54
N ASP A 10 8.61 -13.39 16.88
CA ASP A 10 9.85 -13.72 17.58
C ASP A 10 11.05 -13.93 16.63
N GLY A 11 10.84 -13.82 15.32
CA GLY A 11 11.88 -13.98 14.29
C GLY A 11 12.37 -15.43 14.12
N THR A 12 11.72 -16.42 14.73
CA THR A 12 12.19 -17.81 14.69
C THR A 12 11.66 -18.59 13.49
N LYS A 13 10.57 -18.15 12.87
CA LYS A 13 9.87 -18.85 11.79
C LYS A 13 9.47 -17.92 10.65
N ILE A 14 9.27 -18.53 9.49
CA ILE A 14 8.74 -17.87 8.29
C ILE A 14 7.54 -18.67 7.80
N ALA A 15 6.40 -18.01 7.63
CA ALA A 15 5.28 -18.53 6.85
C ALA A 15 5.41 -18.06 5.39
N PHE A 16 5.10 -18.89 4.42
CA PHE A 16 5.16 -18.55 3.00
C PHE A 16 4.18 -19.38 2.18
N THR A 17 3.79 -18.87 1.02
CA THR A 17 2.95 -19.62 0.07
C THR A 17 3.83 -20.47 -0.84
N SER A 18 3.51 -21.75 -0.99
CA SER A 18 4.13 -22.65 -1.96
C SER A 18 3.08 -23.40 -2.77
N ASP A 19 3.31 -23.56 -4.08
CA ASP A 19 2.45 -24.35 -4.98
C ASP A 19 2.93 -25.80 -5.19
N ARG A 20 3.91 -26.25 -4.40
CA ARG A 20 4.63 -27.52 -4.62
C ARG A 20 3.74 -28.78 -4.53
N ASP A 21 2.57 -28.67 -3.93
CA ASP A 21 1.60 -29.77 -3.78
C ASP A 21 0.42 -29.69 -4.77
N GLY A 22 0.46 -28.76 -5.74
CA GLY A 22 -0.50 -28.66 -6.84
C GLY A 22 -1.45 -27.46 -6.77
N ASN A 23 -1.63 -26.89 -5.58
CA ASN A 23 -2.30 -25.63 -5.28
C ASN A 23 -1.42 -24.79 -4.35
N GLY A 24 -1.69 -23.49 -4.27
CA GLY A 24 -1.02 -22.64 -3.28
C GLY A 24 -1.40 -23.09 -1.87
N GLU A 25 -0.41 -23.29 -1.00
CA GLU A 25 -0.60 -23.68 0.38
C GLU A 25 0.34 -22.88 1.29
N ILE A 26 -0.05 -22.71 2.55
CA ILE A 26 0.78 -22.07 3.57
C ILE A 26 1.74 -23.08 4.16
N TYR A 27 3.01 -22.79 3.98
CA TYR A 27 4.13 -23.50 4.58
C TYR A 27 4.75 -22.69 5.71
N ILE A 28 5.27 -23.38 6.72
CA ILE A 28 6.09 -22.79 7.77
C ILE A 28 7.46 -23.45 7.76
N MET A 29 8.50 -22.66 7.98
CA MET A 29 9.87 -23.14 8.18
C MET A 29 10.56 -22.37 9.30
N ASP A 30 11.66 -22.91 9.80
CA ASP A 30 12.54 -22.18 10.70
C ASP A 30 13.28 -21.08 9.93
N ALA A 31 13.76 -20.06 10.66
CA ALA A 31 14.46 -18.90 10.09
C ALA A 31 15.70 -19.27 9.26
N ASP A 32 16.30 -20.43 9.51
CA ASP A 32 17.44 -20.98 8.77
C ASP A 32 17.03 -21.76 7.50
N GLY A 33 15.73 -21.88 7.23
CA GLY A 33 15.15 -22.59 6.09
C GLY A 33 14.88 -24.08 6.32
N SER A 34 15.21 -24.61 7.49
CA SER A 34 14.93 -26.00 7.87
C SER A 34 13.48 -26.21 8.33
N ASN A 35 13.09 -27.46 8.56
CA ASN A 35 11.77 -27.83 9.11
C ASN A 35 10.57 -27.26 8.33
N GLN A 36 10.63 -27.33 7.00
CA GLN A 36 9.52 -26.93 6.12
C GLN A 36 8.32 -27.88 6.29
N ILE A 37 7.19 -27.33 6.74
CA ILE A 37 5.95 -28.08 7.00
C ILE A 37 4.79 -27.38 6.31
N ASN A 38 3.99 -28.15 5.56
CA ASN A 38 2.72 -27.68 5.04
C ASN A 38 1.65 -27.66 6.15
N VAL A 39 1.12 -26.48 6.47
CA VAL A 39 0.11 -26.29 7.53
C VAL A 39 -1.32 -26.13 7.01
N THR A 40 -1.50 -25.99 5.69
CA THR A 40 -2.82 -26.02 5.05
C THR A 40 -2.86 -27.16 4.03
N LYS A 41 -3.88 -28.02 4.11
CA LYS A 41 -3.99 -29.21 3.25
C LYS A 41 -5.40 -29.30 2.71
N ASP A 42 -5.80 -28.26 2.01
CA ASP A 42 -7.14 -28.14 1.43
C ASP A 42 -7.10 -28.44 -0.07
N LEU A 43 -8.27 -28.58 -0.70
CA LEU A 43 -8.35 -28.69 -2.15
C LEU A 43 -8.30 -27.31 -2.81
N LEU A 44 -8.56 -26.24 -2.04
CA LEU A 44 -8.52 -24.86 -2.46
C LEU A 44 -7.15 -24.23 -2.18
N GLY A 45 -6.80 -23.17 -2.90
CA GLY A 45 -5.52 -22.48 -2.68
C GLY A 45 -5.54 -21.59 -1.44
N ASP A 46 -4.51 -21.62 -0.62
CA ASP A 46 -4.30 -20.76 0.54
C ASP A 46 -3.04 -19.89 0.36
N ILE A 47 -3.19 -18.56 0.48
CA ILE A 47 -2.15 -17.57 0.16
C ILE A 47 -2.12 -16.39 1.15
N ASP A 48 -1.10 -15.52 1.02
CA ASP A 48 -1.03 -14.18 1.64
C ASP A 48 -1.21 -14.20 3.17
N SER A 49 -0.46 -15.09 3.83
CA SER A 49 -0.52 -15.31 5.27
C SER A 49 0.16 -14.20 6.09
N ALA A 50 -0.33 -13.96 7.31
CA ALA A 50 0.33 -13.15 8.32
C ALA A 50 0.19 -13.73 9.74
N TRP A 51 1.25 -13.64 10.54
CA TRP A 51 1.26 -14.08 11.93
C TRP A 51 0.53 -13.11 12.85
N SER A 52 -0.19 -13.63 13.84
CA SER A 52 -0.66 -12.82 14.97
C SER A 52 0.53 -12.29 15.77
N PRO A 53 0.41 -11.14 16.47
CA PRO A 53 1.52 -10.53 17.21
C PRO A 53 2.07 -11.41 18.33
N ASP A 54 1.28 -12.35 18.86
CA ASP A 54 1.68 -13.33 19.86
C ASP A 54 2.24 -14.64 19.27
N GLY A 55 2.29 -14.76 17.94
CA GLY A 55 2.81 -15.91 17.21
C GLY A 55 1.92 -17.17 17.29
N LYS A 56 0.71 -17.09 17.86
CA LYS A 56 -0.14 -18.28 18.08
C LYS A 56 -1.09 -18.59 16.94
N LYS A 57 -1.37 -17.60 16.08
CA LYS A 57 -2.34 -17.72 14.99
C LYS A 57 -1.75 -17.21 13.69
N ILE A 58 -2.35 -17.68 12.60
CA ILE A 58 -2.08 -17.22 11.25
C ILE A 58 -3.41 -16.80 10.64
N VAL A 59 -3.45 -15.60 10.06
CA VAL A 59 -4.51 -15.18 9.14
C VAL A 59 -4.03 -15.45 7.73
N PHE A 60 -4.91 -15.88 6.83
CA PHE A 60 -4.59 -16.18 5.44
C PHE A 60 -5.81 -15.97 4.54
N VAL A 61 -5.58 -15.96 3.24
CA VAL A 61 -6.61 -15.89 2.21
C VAL A 61 -6.82 -17.28 1.63
N ARG A 62 -8.06 -17.75 1.58
CA ARG A 62 -8.45 -18.96 0.87
C ARG A 62 -9.13 -18.62 -0.44
N CYS A 63 -8.62 -19.13 -1.55
CA CYS A 63 -9.09 -18.89 -2.90
C CYS A 63 -10.28 -19.80 -3.25
N ILE A 64 -11.51 -19.31 -3.04
CA ILE A 64 -12.74 -20.04 -3.35
C ILE A 64 -13.27 -19.61 -4.73
N GLY A 65 -12.61 -20.07 -5.79
CA GLY A 65 -12.98 -19.71 -7.17
C GLY A 65 -12.75 -18.22 -7.44
N ASN A 66 -13.84 -17.44 -7.54
CA ASN A 66 -13.79 -15.97 -7.68
C ASN A 66 -14.14 -15.24 -6.36
N ASN A 67 -14.22 -15.98 -5.24
CA ASN A 67 -14.64 -15.50 -3.94
C ASN A 67 -13.58 -15.80 -2.88
N ASP A 68 -12.45 -15.11 -2.97
CA ASP A 68 -11.41 -15.23 -1.92
C ASP A 68 -11.98 -14.82 -0.56
N GLU A 69 -11.64 -15.54 0.50
CA GLU A 69 -12.15 -15.29 1.85
C GLU A 69 -11.00 -15.28 2.88
N ILE A 70 -11.17 -14.53 3.97
CA ILE A 70 -10.18 -14.41 5.05
C ILE A 70 -10.44 -15.47 6.10
N PHE A 71 -9.42 -16.29 6.35
CA PHE A 71 -9.45 -17.32 7.39
C PHE A 71 -8.42 -17.03 8.49
N VAL A 72 -8.70 -17.54 9.68
CA VAL A 72 -7.75 -17.61 10.80
C VAL A 72 -7.61 -19.06 11.25
N MET A 73 -6.39 -19.49 11.55
CA MET A 73 -6.08 -20.78 12.16
C MET A 73 -5.05 -20.63 13.26
N ASN A 74 -4.86 -21.69 14.06
CA ASN A 74 -3.70 -21.81 14.93
C ASN A 74 -2.42 -21.93 14.10
N ALA A 75 -1.29 -21.50 14.66
CA ALA A 75 0.01 -21.54 13.97
C ALA A 75 0.47 -22.96 13.56
N ASP A 76 -0.11 -24.00 14.16
CA ASP A 76 0.13 -25.40 13.79
C ASP A 76 -0.79 -25.92 12.66
N GLY A 77 -1.62 -25.05 12.08
CA GLY A 77 -2.58 -25.38 11.02
C GLY A 77 -3.95 -25.85 11.52
N THR A 78 -4.15 -25.97 12.84
CA THR A 78 -5.41 -26.48 13.39
C THR A 78 -6.48 -25.39 13.53
N ASN A 79 -7.75 -25.82 13.59
CA ASN A 79 -8.92 -24.97 13.82
C ASN A 79 -9.05 -23.77 12.84
N PRO A 80 -9.05 -23.98 11.51
CA PRO A 80 -9.35 -22.92 10.57
C PRO A 80 -10.79 -22.42 10.77
N VAL A 81 -10.95 -21.11 10.84
CA VAL A 81 -12.23 -20.40 10.99
C VAL A 81 -12.33 -19.36 9.88
N ASN A 82 -13.45 -19.39 9.16
CA ASN A 82 -13.73 -18.37 8.16
C ASN A 82 -14.23 -17.07 8.83
N LEU A 83 -13.55 -15.96 8.60
CA LEU A 83 -13.90 -14.64 9.17
C LEU A 83 -14.78 -13.81 8.24
N THR A 84 -14.76 -14.09 6.95
CA THR A 84 -15.55 -13.39 5.95
C THR A 84 -16.34 -14.44 5.17
N ASN A 85 -17.67 -14.34 5.16
CA ASN A 85 -18.51 -15.34 4.51
C ASN A 85 -19.59 -14.61 3.73
N ASN A 86 -19.21 -14.21 2.53
CA ASN A 86 -20.00 -13.30 1.70
C ASN A 86 -19.73 -13.60 0.21
N PRO A 87 -20.56 -13.11 -0.72
CA PRO A 87 -20.40 -13.46 -2.13
C PRO A 87 -19.34 -12.62 -2.86
N ALA A 88 -18.54 -11.82 -2.14
CA ALA A 88 -17.52 -10.96 -2.70
C ALA A 88 -16.12 -11.31 -2.16
N SER A 89 -15.13 -11.16 -3.04
CA SER A 89 -13.74 -11.45 -2.72
C SER A 89 -13.17 -10.50 -1.66
N ASP A 90 -12.45 -11.11 -0.72
CA ASP A 90 -11.74 -10.48 0.39
C ASP A 90 -10.27 -10.93 0.39
N ALA A 91 -9.34 -9.98 0.57
CA ALA A 91 -7.91 -10.31 0.60
C ALA A 91 -7.09 -9.27 1.37
N LYS A 92 -5.77 -9.49 1.41
CA LYS A 92 -4.79 -8.60 2.04
C LYS A 92 -5.03 -8.40 3.54
N PRO A 93 -5.15 -9.47 4.34
CA PRO A 93 -5.38 -9.35 5.77
C PRO A 93 -4.15 -8.81 6.51
N ALA A 94 -4.38 -8.02 7.56
CA ALA A 94 -3.36 -7.47 8.44
C ALA A 94 -3.85 -7.45 9.90
N TRP A 95 -3.08 -8.07 10.80
CA TRP A 95 -3.36 -8.07 12.25
C TRP A 95 -3.17 -6.68 12.87
N SER A 96 -4.04 -6.33 13.82
CA SER A 96 -3.76 -5.26 14.78
C SER A 96 -2.62 -5.69 15.71
N PRO A 97 -1.78 -4.75 16.20
CA PRO A 97 -0.62 -5.08 17.04
C PRO A 97 -1.01 -5.68 18.40
N ASP A 98 -2.26 -5.49 18.86
CA ASP A 98 -2.78 -6.14 20.05
C ASP A 98 -3.39 -7.53 19.79
N GLY A 99 -3.39 -7.99 18.53
CA GLY A 99 -3.88 -9.30 18.11
C GLY A 99 -5.39 -9.48 18.20
N LYS A 100 -6.18 -8.40 18.39
CA LYS A 100 -7.63 -8.50 18.56
C LYS A 100 -8.43 -8.29 17.29
N LYS A 101 -7.86 -7.64 16.30
CA LYS A 101 -8.55 -7.26 15.06
C LYS A 101 -7.72 -7.60 13.84
N ILE A 102 -8.42 -7.73 12.72
CA ILE A 102 -7.84 -7.93 11.39
C ILE A 102 -8.45 -6.88 10.47
N ALA A 103 -7.60 -6.10 9.82
CA ALA A 103 -8.00 -5.23 8.71
C ALA A 103 -7.77 -5.98 7.39
N PHE A 104 -8.65 -5.79 6.40
CA PHE A 104 -8.54 -6.45 5.10
C PHE A 104 -9.27 -5.63 4.03
N HIS A 105 -8.99 -5.90 2.75
CA HIS A 105 -9.76 -5.29 1.65
C HIS A 105 -10.95 -6.18 1.29
N SER A 106 -12.08 -5.57 0.92
CA SER A 106 -13.28 -6.25 0.44
C SER A 106 -13.91 -5.57 -0.76
N TYR A 107 -14.52 -6.35 -1.67
CA TYR A 107 -15.36 -5.82 -2.76
C TYR A 107 -16.86 -5.85 -2.49
N ARG A 108 -17.29 -6.15 -1.26
CA ARG A 108 -18.71 -6.44 -0.96
C ARG A 108 -19.68 -5.29 -1.21
N ASP A 109 -19.19 -4.07 -1.33
CA ASP A 109 -20.00 -2.88 -1.60
C ASP A 109 -19.97 -2.42 -3.07
N GLY A 110 -19.38 -3.23 -3.97
CA GLY A 110 -19.27 -2.92 -5.40
C GLY A 110 -17.98 -2.17 -5.79
N ASN A 111 -17.22 -1.71 -4.80
CA ASN A 111 -15.86 -1.18 -4.91
C ASN A 111 -14.97 -1.79 -3.82
N GLY A 112 -13.65 -1.69 -3.99
CA GLY A 112 -12.70 -2.12 -2.97
C GLY A 112 -12.73 -1.17 -1.78
N GLU A 113 -12.98 -1.68 -0.58
CA GLU A 113 -13.07 -0.91 0.66
C GLU A 113 -12.28 -1.61 1.77
N ILE A 114 -11.82 -0.87 2.79
CA ILE A 114 -11.15 -1.45 3.95
C ILE A 114 -12.18 -1.81 5.01
N TYR A 115 -12.09 -3.05 5.46
CA TYR A 115 -12.91 -3.59 6.52
C TYR A 115 -12.05 -4.00 7.70
N VAL A 116 -12.65 -3.95 8.89
CA VAL A 116 -12.06 -4.46 10.13
C VAL A 116 -13.01 -5.45 10.76
N VAL A 117 -12.48 -6.58 11.23
CA VAL A 117 -13.21 -7.62 11.97
C VAL A 117 -12.43 -8.00 13.22
N ASN A 118 -13.10 -8.42 14.27
CA ASN A 118 -12.42 -9.03 15.42
C ASN A 118 -11.82 -10.39 15.02
N ALA A 119 -10.78 -10.81 15.72
CA ALA A 119 -10.09 -12.08 15.47
C ALA A 119 -10.95 -13.34 15.70
N ASP A 120 -12.13 -13.17 16.30
CA ASP A 120 -13.16 -14.21 16.49
C ASP A 120 -14.27 -14.16 15.42
N GLY A 121 -14.18 -13.25 14.44
CA GLY A 121 -15.16 -13.06 13.37
C GLY A 121 -16.29 -12.08 13.71
N SER A 122 -16.36 -11.55 14.93
CA SER A 122 -17.40 -10.59 15.33
C SER A 122 -17.07 -9.16 14.90
N ASN A 123 -18.08 -8.27 14.94
CA ASN A 123 -17.94 -6.82 14.73
C ASN A 123 -17.25 -6.43 13.40
N LEU A 124 -17.60 -7.12 12.31
CA LEU A 124 -17.18 -6.76 10.96
C LEU A 124 -17.77 -5.40 10.58
N VAL A 125 -16.92 -4.45 10.17
CA VAL A 125 -17.30 -3.07 9.87
C VAL A 125 -16.49 -2.50 8.71
N ASN A 126 -17.15 -1.75 7.80
CA ASN A 126 -16.48 -0.94 6.78
C ASN A 126 -15.94 0.34 7.44
N VAL A 127 -14.63 0.58 7.35
CA VAL A 127 -13.96 1.73 7.98
C VAL A 127 -13.58 2.84 7.00
N THR A 128 -13.67 2.61 5.69
CA THR A 128 -13.39 3.64 4.67
C THR A 128 -14.64 4.31 4.14
N ASN A 129 -15.67 3.52 3.81
CA ASN A 129 -16.96 3.94 3.22
C ASN A 129 -16.84 5.06 2.17
N THR A 130 -16.10 4.80 1.09
CA THR A 130 -15.92 5.76 -0.02
C THR A 130 -16.50 5.23 -1.33
N SER A 131 -16.54 6.07 -2.37
CA SER A 131 -16.82 5.62 -3.74
C SER A 131 -15.54 5.22 -4.51
N ALA A 132 -14.38 5.35 -3.88
CA ALA A 132 -13.09 5.05 -4.49
C ALA A 132 -12.69 3.59 -4.22
N THR A 133 -11.59 3.14 -4.80
CA THR A 133 -11.03 1.84 -4.47
C THR A 133 -9.93 2.01 -3.41
N GLU A 134 -10.11 1.32 -2.30
CA GLU A 134 -9.22 1.26 -1.13
C GLU A 134 -8.67 -0.16 -0.94
N ARG A 135 -7.35 -0.32 -0.74
CA ARG A 135 -6.69 -1.63 -0.66
C ARG A 135 -5.46 -1.62 0.26
N ASP A 136 -4.93 -2.81 0.53
CA ASP A 136 -3.64 -3.05 1.18
C ASP A 136 -3.50 -2.34 2.55
N PRO A 137 -4.38 -2.63 3.53
CA PRO A 137 -4.33 -2.00 4.84
C PRO A 137 -3.13 -2.48 5.65
N ALA A 138 -2.58 -1.60 6.49
CA ALA A 138 -1.59 -1.93 7.51
C ALA A 138 -1.79 -1.11 8.79
N TRP A 139 -1.68 -1.77 9.94
CA TRP A 139 -1.83 -1.14 11.26
C TRP A 139 -0.57 -0.44 11.72
N SER A 140 -0.72 0.71 12.37
CA SER A 140 0.39 1.35 13.08
C SER A 140 0.85 0.48 14.27
N PRO A 141 2.13 0.57 14.70
CA PRO A 141 2.66 -0.28 15.77
C PRO A 141 1.95 -0.11 17.12
N ASP A 142 1.39 1.08 17.37
CA ASP A 142 0.59 1.41 18.55
C ASP A 142 -0.91 1.04 18.39
N GLY A 143 -1.33 0.60 17.21
CA GLY A 143 -2.70 0.18 16.89
C GLY A 143 -3.70 1.31 16.77
N THR A 144 -3.25 2.57 16.76
CA THR A 144 -4.14 3.74 16.74
C THR A 144 -4.54 4.17 15.32
N MET A 145 -3.79 3.75 14.31
CA MET A 145 -4.00 4.15 12.91
C MET A 145 -3.96 2.96 11.95
N ILE A 146 -4.58 3.15 10.79
CA ILE A 146 -4.50 2.27 9.63
C ILE A 146 -4.01 3.10 8.44
N VAL A 147 -2.97 2.63 7.77
CA VAL A 147 -2.52 3.14 6.47
C VAL A 147 -3.05 2.23 5.37
N TYR A 148 -3.40 2.79 4.21
CA TYR A 148 -3.96 2.04 3.08
C TYR A 148 -3.70 2.77 1.75
N ILE A 149 -3.88 2.05 0.65
CA ILE A 149 -3.79 2.60 -0.71
C ILE A 149 -5.17 3.06 -1.15
N SER A 150 -5.26 4.29 -1.69
CA SER A 150 -6.47 4.87 -2.24
C SER A 150 -6.34 5.28 -3.70
N LYS A 151 -7.41 5.06 -4.47
CA LYS A 151 -7.57 5.56 -5.85
C LYS A 151 -8.56 6.74 -5.94
N ARG A 152 -8.75 7.49 -4.84
CA ARG A 152 -9.76 8.56 -4.79
C ARG A 152 -9.41 9.81 -5.60
N GLU A 153 -8.14 10.00 -5.96
CA GLU A 153 -7.67 11.16 -6.73
C GLU A 153 -7.74 10.89 -8.24
N PRO A 154 -8.54 11.65 -9.01
CA PRO A 154 -8.62 11.50 -10.45
C PRO A 154 -7.28 11.77 -11.15
N GLY A 155 -6.91 10.92 -12.12
CA GLY A 155 -5.68 11.10 -12.91
C GLY A 155 -4.39 10.69 -12.21
N ILE A 156 -4.46 10.15 -10.98
CA ILE A 156 -3.35 9.53 -10.27
C ILE A 156 -3.64 8.03 -10.13
N ASN A 157 -2.61 7.18 -10.27
CA ASN A 157 -2.80 5.73 -10.23
C ASN A 157 -3.15 5.19 -8.83
N VAL A 158 -2.48 5.68 -7.77
CA VAL A 158 -2.66 5.28 -6.35
C VAL A 158 -2.02 6.31 -5.41
N GLU A 159 -2.59 6.51 -4.21
CA GLU A 159 -2.05 7.38 -3.15
C GLU A 159 -2.07 6.66 -1.79
N ILE A 160 -1.19 7.03 -0.88
CA ILE A 160 -1.17 6.52 0.49
C ILE A 160 -2.06 7.41 1.36
N TYR A 161 -3.03 6.78 2.02
CA TYR A 161 -3.93 7.40 2.98
C TYR A 161 -3.72 6.81 4.37
N VAL A 162 -4.04 7.61 5.39
CA VAL A 162 -4.04 7.18 6.79
C VAL A 162 -5.35 7.61 7.46
N MET A 163 -5.83 6.79 8.38
CA MET A 163 -6.99 7.05 9.21
C MET A 163 -6.78 6.53 10.63
N ASN A 164 -7.61 6.97 11.57
CA ASN A 164 -7.69 6.34 12.88
C ASN A 164 -8.21 4.91 12.73
N ALA A 165 -7.87 4.03 13.68
CA ALA A 165 -8.27 2.62 13.69
C ALA A 165 -9.80 2.38 13.66
N ASP A 166 -10.60 3.40 14.01
CA ASP A 166 -12.07 3.39 13.95
C ASP A 166 -12.64 3.89 12.61
N GLY A 167 -11.78 4.24 11.64
CA GLY A 167 -12.17 4.77 10.34
C GLY A 167 -12.29 6.30 10.27
N THR A 168 -12.16 6.99 11.41
CA THR A 168 -12.26 8.47 11.45
C THR A 168 -10.97 9.15 10.99
N CYS A 169 -11.03 10.45 10.71
CA CYS A 169 -9.87 11.28 10.36
C CYS A 169 -9.05 10.78 9.15
N GLN A 170 -9.71 10.24 8.12
CA GLN A 170 -9.06 9.88 6.86
C GLN A 170 -8.38 11.09 6.22
N ARG A 171 -7.09 10.96 5.89
CA ARG A 171 -6.31 12.00 5.20
C ARG A 171 -5.20 11.40 4.34
N ARG A 172 -4.87 12.10 3.27
CA ARG A 172 -3.74 11.75 2.39
C ARG A 172 -2.41 11.94 3.10
N LEU A 173 -1.47 11.02 2.89
CA LEU A 173 -0.12 11.05 3.47
C LEU A 173 0.96 11.31 2.41
N SER A 174 0.78 10.83 1.17
CA SER A 174 1.71 11.07 0.06
C SER A 174 1.29 12.22 -0.85
N SER A 175 2.24 12.80 -1.60
CA SER A 175 1.96 13.75 -2.70
C SER A 175 2.60 13.30 -4.02
N PHE A 176 2.79 11.99 -4.22
CA PHE A 176 3.74 11.46 -5.20
C PHE A 176 3.06 10.84 -6.42
N TYR A 177 3.47 11.27 -7.62
CA TYR A 177 3.11 10.64 -8.90
C TYR A 177 4.00 9.41 -9.16
N GLY A 178 3.64 8.25 -8.63
CA GLY A 178 4.33 6.96 -8.90
C GLY A 178 3.54 5.77 -8.35
N PRO A 179 3.82 4.51 -8.78
CA PRO A 179 3.13 3.35 -8.23
C PRO A 179 3.51 3.15 -6.76
N ALA A 180 2.55 3.35 -5.85
CA ALA A 180 2.71 3.02 -4.44
C ALA A 180 2.67 1.50 -4.24
N GLY A 181 3.66 0.93 -3.54
CA GLY A 181 3.64 -0.46 -3.07
C GLY A 181 2.80 -0.65 -1.81
N ARG A 182 2.70 -1.88 -1.30
CA ARG A 182 1.97 -2.20 -0.05
C ARG A 182 2.56 -1.37 1.11
N PRO A 183 1.80 -0.47 1.75
CA PRO A 183 2.33 0.35 2.82
C PRO A 183 2.58 -0.51 4.06
N ALA A 184 3.68 -0.24 4.76
CA ALA A 184 4.04 -0.91 6.01
C ALA A 184 4.60 0.12 7.00
N TRP A 185 4.31 -0.06 8.28
CA TRP A 185 4.88 0.78 9.33
C TRP A 185 6.23 0.23 9.79
N CYS A 186 7.17 1.13 10.10
CA CYS A 186 8.40 0.75 10.77
C CYS A 186 8.18 0.79 12.29
N CYS A 187 8.64 -0.25 13.01
CA CYS A 187 8.65 -0.26 14.47
C CYS A 187 9.73 0.69 15.00
N SER A 188 9.35 1.86 15.52
CA SER A 188 10.31 2.72 16.25
C SER A 188 10.36 2.34 17.73
N SER A 189 11.25 1.42 18.10
CA SER A 189 11.73 1.31 19.49
C SER A 189 13.25 1.13 19.58
N SER A 190 13.99 1.43 18.51
CA SER A 190 15.46 1.55 18.54
C SER A 190 15.88 2.77 17.73
N PRO A 191 16.76 3.64 18.26
CA PRO A 191 17.33 4.71 17.45
C PRO A 191 18.11 4.05 16.29
N CYS A 192 17.82 4.46 15.06
CA CYS A 192 18.65 4.07 13.92
C CYS A 192 20.12 4.34 14.28
N PRO A 193 21.05 3.39 14.04
CA PRO A 193 22.47 3.71 14.15
C PRO A 193 22.76 4.85 13.17
N GLU A 194 23.37 5.90 13.70
CA GLU A 194 23.74 7.13 13.00
C GLU A 194 24.95 6.86 12.09
N GLU A 195 24.83 5.95 11.13
CA GLU A 195 25.87 5.66 10.15
C GLU A 195 25.21 5.41 8.81
N PHE A 196 25.07 6.50 8.03
CA PHE A 196 25.16 6.63 6.57
C PHE A 196 24.51 7.96 6.20
N LEU A 197 25.05 9.06 6.74
CA LEU A 197 24.82 10.35 6.11
C LEU A 197 25.50 10.29 4.73
N PRO A 198 24.79 10.55 3.62
CA PRO A 198 25.47 10.79 2.35
C PRO A 198 26.43 11.97 2.52
N PRO A 199 27.56 12.01 1.80
CA PRO A 199 28.52 13.09 1.94
C PRO A 199 27.80 14.43 1.73
N GLU A 200 28.03 15.36 2.66
CA GLU A 200 27.47 16.71 2.61
C GLU A 200 27.68 17.31 1.22
N TYR A 201 26.62 17.91 0.67
CA TYR A 201 26.73 18.76 -0.50
C TYR A 201 27.56 19.99 -0.10
N VAL A 202 28.85 19.97 -0.43
CA VAL A 202 29.72 21.14 -0.34
C VAL A 202 29.44 22.01 -1.57
N PRO A 203 28.86 23.22 -1.43
CA PRO A 203 28.75 24.13 -2.56
C PRO A 203 30.17 24.55 -2.96
N ALA A 204 30.46 24.55 -4.25
CA ALA A 204 31.77 24.95 -4.77
C ALA A 204 32.16 26.34 -4.24
N THR A 205 33.22 26.40 -3.44
CA THR A 205 33.86 27.65 -3.02
C THR A 205 34.47 28.32 -4.25
N THR A 206 34.08 29.56 -4.50
CA THR A 206 34.61 30.38 -5.59
C THR A 206 36.10 30.63 -5.40
N SER A 207 36.93 30.18 -6.35
CA SER A 207 38.30 30.69 -6.50
C SER A 207 38.25 32.09 -7.13
N PRO A 208 39.08 33.04 -6.66
CA PRO A 208 39.08 34.40 -7.20
C PRO A 208 39.92 34.42 -8.50
N GLU A 209 39.51 35.20 -9.48
CA GLU A 209 40.39 36.20 -10.12
C GLU A 209 39.68 37.11 -11.15
N THR A 210 39.91 38.40 -10.93
CA THR A 210 40.05 39.52 -11.88
C THR A 210 38.89 39.94 -12.82
N SER A 211 38.30 41.09 -12.47
CA SER A 211 37.69 42.09 -13.36
C SER A 211 38.78 42.97 -14.01
N PRO A 212 38.53 43.86 -15.01
CA PRO A 212 37.25 44.27 -15.62
C PRO A 212 37.26 44.44 -17.16
N ALA A 213 36.12 44.23 -17.83
CA ALA A 213 35.78 44.95 -19.06
C ALA A 213 34.30 44.80 -19.49
N ALA A 214 33.71 45.96 -19.80
CA ALA A 214 32.60 46.22 -20.72
C ALA A 214 31.21 45.57 -20.47
N ARG A 215 30.24 46.44 -20.17
CA ARG A 215 28.80 46.21 -20.35
C ARG A 215 28.48 45.98 -21.83
N GLU A 216 27.85 44.86 -22.14
CA GLU A 216 27.08 44.62 -23.37
C GLU A 216 25.64 44.25 -22.96
N PRO A 217 24.59 44.83 -23.57
CA PRO A 217 23.21 44.48 -23.24
C PRO A 217 22.80 43.13 -23.85
N LEU A 218 21.92 42.41 -23.14
CA LEU A 218 21.39 41.10 -23.53
C LEU A 218 20.72 41.13 -24.92
N PRO A 219 20.87 40.08 -25.76
CA PRO A 219 20.09 39.94 -26.98
C PRO A 219 18.62 39.63 -26.65
N SER A 220 17.73 40.48 -27.13
CA SER A 220 16.27 40.36 -27.05
C SER A 220 15.78 39.18 -27.90
N GLY A 221 15.57 38.03 -27.26
CA GLY A 221 15.24 36.79 -27.97
C GLY A 221 14.11 35.94 -27.39
N TYR A 222 13.33 36.42 -26.40
CA TYR A 222 12.25 35.59 -25.81
C TYR A 222 10.95 36.35 -25.47
N ALA A 223 10.78 37.57 -25.97
CA ALA A 223 9.51 38.32 -25.83
C ALA A 223 8.59 38.21 -27.07
N PHE A 224 9.05 37.63 -28.18
CA PHE A 224 8.30 37.61 -29.45
C PHE A 224 7.46 36.35 -29.68
N ILE A 225 7.70 35.26 -28.94
CA ILE A 225 7.00 33.99 -29.20
C ILE A 225 5.62 33.94 -28.51
N ILE A 226 5.42 34.67 -27.41
CA ILE A 226 4.12 34.68 -26.70
C ILE A 226 3.11 35.64 -27.36
N LEU A 227 3.56 36.68 -28.08
CA LEU A 227 2.66 37.65 -28.71
C LEU A 227 2.05 37.17 -30.04
N VAL A 228 2.76 36.32 -30.80
CA VAL A 228 2.28 35.84 -32.12
C VAL A 228 1.17 34.79 -32.01
N VAL A 229 1.20 33.95 -30.96
CA VAL A 229 0.18 32.91 -30.75
C VAL A 229 -1.17 33.50 -30.30
N LEU A 230 -1.16 34.59 -29.52
CA LEU A 230 -2.40 35.25 -29.09
C LEU A 230 -3.09 36.02 -30.23
N VAL A 231 -2.33 36.66 -31.13
CA VAL A 231 -2.91 37.44 -32.24
C VAL A 231 -3.54 36.52 -33.30
N ALA A 232 -2.95 35.35 -33.57
CA ALA A 232 -3.52 34.37 -34.50
C ALA A 232 -4.84 33.76 -33.98
N ALA A 233 -4.95 33.50 -32.68
CA ALA A 233 -6.16 32.97 -32.06
C ALA A 233 -7.32 34.00 -32.07
N ILE A 234 -7.02 35.29 -31.87
CA ILE A 234 -8.02 36.36 -31.90
C ILE A 234 -8.53 36.60 -33.33
N ILE A 235 -7.66 36.56 -34.35
CA ILE A 235 -8.06 36.71 -35.76
C ILE A 235 -8.92 35.52 -36.23
N ALA A 236 -8.58 34.29 -35.83
CA ALA A 236 -9.37 33.11 -36.17
C ALA A 236 -10.79 33.14 -35.55
N LEU A 237 -10.92 33.66 -34.33
CA LEU A 237 -12.21 33.81 -33.64
C LEU A 237 -13.09 34.89 -34.29
N ILE A 238 -12.50 36.00 -34.74
CA ILE A 238 -13.23 37.08 -35.45
C ILE A 238 -13.75 36.59 -36.81
N ILE A 239 -12.96 35.79 -37.54
CA ILE A 239 -13.35 35.24 -38.85
C ILE A 239 -14.46 34.17 -38.71
N LEU A 240 -14.47 33.40 -37.63
CA LEU A 240 -15.55 32.43 -37.36
C LEU A 240 -16.87 33.13 -37.02
N LEU A 241 -16.81 34.24 -36.27
CA LEU A 241 -18.00 35.00 -35.88
C LEU A 241 -18.59 35.81 -37.05
N SER A 242 -17.78 36.22 -38.04
CA SER A 242 -18.26 36.98 -39.20
C SER A 242 -18.90 36.12 -40.32
N LYS A 243 -18.84 34.79 -40.22
CA LYS A 243 -19.45 33.87 -41.21
C LYS A 243 -20.80 33.28 -40.76
N ASN A 244 -21.22 33.56 -39.52
CA ASN A 244 -22.47 33.06 -38.93
C ASN A 244 -23.49 34.20 -38.67
N MET A 245 -23.36 35.34 -39.34
CA MET A 245 -24.36 36.41 -39.42
C MET A 245 -24.81 36.61 -40.86
#